data_AF-A0A5M9X0T1-F1
#
_entry.id   AF-A0A5M9X0T1-F1
#
_cell.length_a   1.000
_cell.length_b   1.000
_cell.length_c   1.000
_cell.angle_alpha   90.00
_cell.angle_beta   90.00
_cell.angle_gamma   90.00
#
_symmetry.space_group_name_H-M   'P 1'
#
loop_
_entity.id
_entity.type
_entity.pdbx_description
1 polymer ?
#
loop_
_entity_poly.entity_id
_entity_poly.type
_entity_poly.pdbx_seq_one_letter_code
_entity_poly.pdbx_strand_id
1 'polypeptide(L)'
;MKMSEQFKEIIKVANNINPTFGEIVQSGMEYAPYLGKLYQTIKVNRLIRRFNEHSEKLENIGQLSIDSRLSAEFINERIFPIVFSDLFEEHEDAKINYILTGFENVFIEENKHESLVISFFDTLRSLRYADIKRLFYFSNIIKEPLFSFLESDDHVLQRNNDHKLESLGLVSITKMWSEQEKDTNKEDVRINLYGDRFLRFILEKDILEEYLSNK
;
A
#
# COMPACT_ATOMS: atom_id res chain seq x y z
N MET A 1 -21.58 -22.47 11.00
CA MET A 1 -22.61 -21.94 10.07
C MET A 1 -22.42 -20.45 9.75
N LYS A 2 -22.27 -19.55 10.75
CA LYS A 2 -22.06 -18.09 10.54
C LYS A 2 -20.84 -17.69 9.70
N MET A 3 -19.73 -18.41 9.83
CA MET A 3 -18.50 -18.14 9.06
C MET A 3 -18.77 -18.16 7.54
N SER A 4 -19.54 -19.14 7.05
CA SER A 4 -19.86 -19.24 5.62
C SER A 4 -20.73 -18.09 5.10
N GLU A 5 -21.49 -17.41 5.97
CA GLU A 5 -22.39 -16.33 5.55
C GLU A 5 -21.62 -15.04 5.30
N GLN A 6 -20.67 -14.70 6.17
CA GLN A 6 -19.81 -13.51 6.00
C GLN A 6 -18.90 -13.64 4.77
N PHE A 7 -18.37 -14.83 4.51
CA PHE A 7 -17.63 -15.12 3.28
C PHE A 7 -18.48 -14.87 2.03
N LYS A 8 -19.70 -15.41 2.02
CA LYS A 8 -20.64 -15.21 0.91
C LYS A 8 -20.99 -13.74 0.73
N GLU A 9 -21.08 -12.97 1.80
CA GLU A 9 -21.36 -11.54 1.72
C GLU A 9 -20.21 -10.77 1.08
N ILE A 10 -18.97 -11.00 1.50
CA ILE A 10 -17.78 -10.37 0.89
C ILE A 10 -17.71 -10.70 -0.61
N ILE A 11 -17.85 -11.97 -0.97
CA ILE A 11 -17.84 -12.43 -2.37
C ILE A 11 -19.00 -11.82 -3.15
N LYS A 12 -20.19 -11.71 -2.56
CA LYS A 12 -21.35 -11.07 -3.20
C LYS A 12 -21.09 -9.59 -3.47
N VAL A 13 -20.54 -8.85 -2.51
CA VAL A 13 -20.20 -7.43 -2.69
C VAL A 13 -19.15 -7.27 -3.79
N ALA A 14 -18.09 -8.09 -3.77
CA ALA A 14 -17.06 -8.06 -4.79
C ALA A 14 -17.63 -8.36 -6.20
N ASN A 15 -18.46 -9.39 -6.34
CA ASN A 15 -19.14 -9.73 -7.59
C ASN A 15 -20.07 -8.63 -8.11
N ASN A 16 -20.74 -7.90 -7.20
CA ASN A 16 -21.59 -6.77 -7.58
C ASN A 16 -20.78 -5.57 -8.09
N ILE A 17 -19.54 -5.41 -7.65
CA ILE A 17 -18.63 -4.38 -8.17
C ILE A 17 -18.12 -4.82 -9.55
N ASN A 18 -17.52 -6.01 -9.62
CA ASN A 18 -17.04 -6.59 -10.86
C ASN A 18 -16.94 -8.12 -10.71
N PRO A 19 -17.56 -8.93 -11.59
CA PRO A 19 -17.54 -10.39 -11.47
C PRO A 19 -16.13 -10.98 -11.45
N THR A 20 -15.22 -10.48 -12.28
CA THR A 20 -13.84 -10.97 -12.33
C THR A 20 -13.07 -10.62 -11.06
N PHE A 21 -13.27 -9.43 -10.51
CA PHE A 21 -12.74 -9.11 -9.18
C PHE A 21 -13.34 -10.02 -8.10
N GLY A 22 -14.62 -10.35 -8.21
CA GLY A 22 -15.28 -11.33 -7.33
C GLY A 22 -14.66 -12.73 -7.42
N GLU A 23 -14.23 -13.17 -8.60
CA GLU A 23 -13.50 -14.43 -8.78
C GLU A 23 -12.11 -14.38 -8.11
N ILE A 24 -11.35 -13.29 -8.27
CA ILE A 24 -10.07 -13.09 -7.57
C ILE A 24 -10.27 -13.18 -6.06
N VAL A 25 -11.30 -12.49 -5.54
CA VAL A 25 -11.67 -12.50 -4.12
C VAL A 25 -12.00 -13.91 -3.66
N GLN A 26 -12.87 -14.61 -4.39
CA GLN A 26 -13.27 -15.97 -4.05
C GLN A 26 -12.06 -16.91 -4.01
N SER A 27 -11.24 -16.92 -5.07
CA SER A 27 -10.06 -17.77 -5.15
C SER A 27 -9.04 -17.43 -4.09
N GLY A 28 -8.64 -16.17 -3.96
CA GLY A 28 -7.57 -15.81 -3.03
C GLY A 28 -7.97 -15.81 -1.56
N MET A 29 -9.26 -15.74 -1.24
CA MET A 29 -9.73 -16.04 0.11
C MET A 29 -9.37 -17.48 0.49
N GLU A 30 -9.48 -18.47 -0.40
CA GLU A 30 -9.14 -19.88 -0.09
C GLU A 30 -7.67 -20.04 0.36
N TYR A 31 -6.80 -19.16 -0.11
CA TYR A 31 -5.36 -19.16 0.19
C TYR A 31 -4.95 -18.17 1.29
N ALA A 32 -5.86 -17.30 1.75
CA ALA A 32 -5.55 -16.33 2.79
C ALA A 32 -5.39 -17.04 4.15
N PRO A 33 -4.23 -16.95 4.81
CA PRO A 33 -4.13 -17.37 6.19
C PRO A 33 -5.12 -16.52 7.02
N TYR A 34 -5.71 -17.11 8.07
CA TYR A 34 -6.70 -16.46 8.95
C TYR A 34 -8.17 -16.46 8.53
N LEU A 35 -8.60 -17.25 7.52
CA LEU A 35 -10.03 -17.55 7.30
C LEU A 35 -10.73 -18.03 8.59
N GLY A 36 -10.01 -18.77 9.43
CA GLY A 36 -10.49 -19.22 10.74
C GLY A 36 -10.69 -18.11 11.79
N LYS A 37 -10.29 -16.85 11.52
CA LYS A 37 -10.41 -15.70 12.44
C LYS A 37 -11.43 -14.64 11.97
N LEU A 38 -12.14 -14.86 10.86
CA LEU A 38 -13.28 -14.02 10.42
C LEU A 38 -14.51 -14.17 11.35
N TYR A 39 -14.34 -14.02 12.66
CA TYR A 39 -15.44 -13.96 13.61
C TYR A 39 -15.81 -12.51 13.97
N GLN A 40 -14.96 -11.56 13.60
CA GLN A 40 -15.16 -10.15 13.94
C GLN A 40 -16.01 -9.46 12.87
N THR A 41 -17.33 -9.45 13.07
CA THR A 41 -18.30 -8.71 12.23
C THR A 41 -17.85 -7.27 11.94
N ILE A 42 -17.18 -6.62 12.89
CA ILE A 42 -16.64 -5.26 12.71
C ILE A 42 -15.62 -5.20 11.56
N LYS A 43 -14.69 -6.17 11.48
CA LYS A 43 -13.67 -6.20 10.42
C LYS A 43 -14.28 -6.51 9.07
N VAL A 44 -15.25 -7.43 9.02
CA VAL A 44 -16.00 -7.75 7.79
C VAL A 44 -16.75 -6.52 7.28
N ASN A 45 -17.50 -5.84 8.14
CA ASN A 45 -18.21 -4.62 7.77
C ASN A 45 -17.25 -3.51 7.32
N ARG A 46 -16.07 -3.41 7.94
CA ARG A 46 -15.03 -2.47 7.53
C ARG A 46 -14.50 -2.80 6.13
N LEU A 47 -14.22 -4.06 5.84
CA LEU A 47 -13.78 -4.51 4.52
C LEU A 47 -14.85 -4.23 3.46
N ILE A 48 -16.11 -4.58 3.73
CA ILE A 48 -17.24 -4.30 2.82
C ILE A 48 -17.37 -2.80 2.56
N ARG A 49 -17.27 -1.98 3.61
CA ARG A 49 -17.27 -0.51 3.45
C ARG A 49 -16.13 -0.06 2.55
N ARG A 50 -14.90 -0.54 2.77
CA ARG A 50 -13.72 -0.23 1.93
C ARG A 50 -13.94 -0.65 0.46
N PHE A 51 -14.57 -1.80 0.23
CA PHE A 51 -14.90 -2.24 -1.13
C PHE A 51 -15.89 -1.28 -1.81
N ASN A 52 -16.91 -0.83 -1.08
CA ASN A 52 -17.88 0.13 -1.62
C ASN A 52 -17.27 1.52 -1.83
N GLU A 53 -16.43 1.99 -0.91
CA GLU A 53 -15.75 3.30 -1.01
C GLU A 53 -14.75 3.35 -2.18
N HIS A 54 -14.18 2.20 -2.56
CA HIS A 54 -13.21 2.08 -3.65
C HIS A 54 -13.74 1.26 -4.83
N SER A 55 -15.06 1.25 -5.06
CA SER A 55 -15.68 0.39 -6.07
C SER A 55 -15.14 0.62 -7.48
N GLU A 56 -14.94 1.88 -7.90
CA GLU A 56 -14.39 2.23 -9.21
C GLU A 56 -12.98 1.64 -9.42
N LYS A 57 -12.12 1.76 -8.41
CA LYS A 57 -10.75 1.21 -8.47
C LYS A 57 -10.77 -0.32 -8.50
N LEU A 58 -11.65 -0.95 -7.73
CA LEU A 58 -11.82 -2.41 -7.74
C LEU A 58 -12.41 -2.91 -9.06
N GLU A 59 -13.29 -2.14 -9.69
CA GLU A 59 -13.80 -2.42 -11.03
C GLU A 59 -12.67 -2.39 -12.07
N ASN A 60 -11.82 -1.35 -12.04
CA ASN A 60 -10.64 -1.24 -12.90
C ASN A 60 -9.67 -2.42 -12.71
N ILE A 61 -9.40 -2.81 -11.46
CA ILE A 61 -8.59 -4.00 -11.16
C ILE A 61 -9.20 -5.26 -11.78
N GLY A 62 -10.52 -5.43 -11.68
CA GLY A 62 -11.24 -6.52 -12.33
C GLY A 62 -11.04 -6.52 -13.85
N GLN A 63 -11.16 -5.37 -14.51
CA GLN A 63 -10.93 -5.24 -15.95
C GLN A 63 -9.47 -5.55 -16.33
N LEU A 64 -8.50 -4.97 -15.61
CA LEU A 64 -7.07 -5.19 -15.85
C LEU A 64 -6.68 -6.67 -15.69
N SER A 65 -7.33 -7.39 -14.79
CA SER A 65 -7.04 -8.82 -14.57
C SER A 65 -7.42 -9.70 -15.77
N ILE A 66 -8.41 -9.31 -16.58
CA ILE A 66 -8.84 -10.03 -17.78
C ILE A 66 -7.76 -9.93 -18.87
N ASP A 67 -7.20 -8.73 -19.03
CA ASP A 67 -6.23 -8.42 -20.08
C ASP A 67 -4.79 -8.72 -19.67
N SER A 68 -4.57 -9.10 -18.40
CA SER A 68 -3.24 -9.33 -17.84
C SER A 68 -2.59 -10.59 -18.39
N ARG A 69 -1.29 -10.50 -18.71
CA ARG A 69 -0.46 -11.68 -19.01
C ARG A 69 0.05 -12.41 -17.78
N LEU A 70 -0.33 -11.97 -16.58
CA LEU A 70 0.04 -12.61 -15.33
C LEU A 70 -0.79 -13.89 -15.14
N SER A 71 -0.16 -14.95 -14.62
CA SER A 71 -0.87 -16.19 -14.37
C SER A 71 -1.87 -16.01 -13.23
N ALA A 72 -3.02 -16.68 -13.32
CA ALA A 72 -4.00 -16.74 -12.24
C ALA A 72 -3.39 -17.24 -10.92
N GLU A 73 -2.44 -18.20 -10.96
CA GLU A 73 -1.73 -18.68 -9.77
C GLU A 73 -1.00 -17.52 -9.05
N PHE A 74 -0.20 -16.76 -9.80
CA PHE A 74 0.51 -15.59 -9.28
C PHE A 74 -0.43 -14.56 -8.63
N ILE A 75 -1.52 -14.19 -9.30
CA ILE A 75 -2.45 -13.20 -8.76
C ILE A 75 -3.26 -13.76 -7.61
N ASN A 76 -3.96 -14.88 -7.81
CA ASN A 76 -4.97 -15.36 -6.88
C ASN A 76 -4.36 -16.09 -5.68
N GLU A 77 -3.23 -16.79 -5.85
CA GLU A 77 -2.65 -17.61 -4.78
C GLU A 77 -1.47 -16.94 -4.08
N ARG A 78 -0.82 -15.96 -4.71
CA ARG A 78 0.37 -15.29 -4.14
C ARG A 78 0.10 -13.85 -3.75
N ILE A 79 -0.34 -13.01 -4.70
CA ILE A 79 -0.43 -11.56 -4.47
C ILE A 79 -1.74 -11.18 -3.74
N PHE A 80 -2.89 -11.61 -4.25
CA PHE A 80 -4.17 -11.22 -3.68
C PHE A 80 -4.37 -11.64 -2.22
N PRO A 81 -3.93 -12.83 -1.75
CA PRO A 81 -4.04 -13.18 -0.34
C PRO A 81 -3.36 -12.17 0.59
N ILE A 82 -2.25 -11.58 0.14
CA ILE A 82 -1.52 -10.52 0.85
C ILE A 82 -2.35 -9.24 0.86
N VAL A 83 -2.84 -8.81 -0.32
CA VAL A 83 -3.71 -7.63 -0.47
C VAL A 83 -4.95 -7.75 0.39
N PHE A 84 -5.62 -8.90 0.35
CA PHE A 84 -6.83 -9.18 1.13
C PHE A 84 -6.54 -9.10 2.63
N SER A 85 -5.44 -9.73 3.09
CA SER A 85 -5.02 -9.64 4.50
C SER A 85 -4.76 -8.20 4.92
N ASP A 86 -4.09 -7.41 4.08
CA ASP A 86 -3.80 -6.01 4.35
C ASP A 86 -5.09 -5.17 4.38
N LEU A 87 -6.00 -5.34 3.42
CA LEU A 87 -7.31 -4.68 3.42
C LEU A 87 -8.19 -5.07 4.60
N PHE A 88 -8.02 -6.28 5.15
CA PHE A 88 -8.82 -6.77 6.27
C PHE A 88 -8.29 -6.30 7.63
N GLU A 89 -6.97 -6.30 7.80
CA GLU A 89 -6.32 -6.01 9.09
C GLU A 89 -5.90 -4.54 9.26
N GLU A 90 -5.77 -3.77 8.17
CA GLU A 90 -5.29 -2.39 8.24
C GLU A 90 -6.16 -1.52 9.17
N HIS A 91 -5.50 -0.73 10.01
CA HIS A 91 -6.11 0.15 10.99
C HIS A 91 -6.21 1.59 10.48
N GLU A 92 -5.33 2.00 9.57
CA GLU A 92 -5.29 3.34 9.01
C GLU A 92 -5.99 3.38 7.64
N ASP A 93 -7.25 3.83 7.61
CA ASP A 93 -8.05 3.87 6.36
C ASP A 93 -7.38 4.67 5.23
N ALA A 94 -6.58 5.68 5.57
CA ALA A 94 -5.83 6.47 4.60
C ALA A 94 -4.80 5.64 3.79
N LYS A 95 -4.43 4.43 4.26
CA LYS A 95 -3.51 3.53 3.55
C LYS A 95 -4.22 2.62 2.54
N ILE A 96 -5.54 2.45 2.64
CA ILE A 96 -6.30 1.54 1.78
C ILE A 96 -6.12 1.88 0.31
N ASN A 97 -6.11 3.18 -0.02
CA ASN A 97 -5.87 3.63 -1.38
C ASN A 97 -4.49 3.20 -1.91
N TYR A 98 -3.44 3.27 -1.09
CA TYR A 98 -2.09 2.84 -1.50
C TYR A 98 -2.00 1.32 -1.68
N ILE A 99 -2.71 0.53 -0.86
CA ILE A 99 -2.77 -0.92 -1.00
C ILE A 99 -3.44 -1.30 -2.33
N LEU A 100 -4.57 -0.67 -2.65
CA LEU A 100 -5.30 -0.92 -3.89
C LEU A 100 -4.52 -0.43 -5.12
N THR A 101 -3.87 0.73 -5.03
CA THR A 101 -3.02 1.26 -6.11
C THR A 101 -1.81 0.35 -6.35
N GLY A 102 -1.19 -0.16 -5.28
CA GLY A 102 -0.16 -1.20 -5.37
C GLY A 102 -0.65 -2.42 -6.13
N PHE A 103 -1.84 -2.92 -5.79
CA PHE A 103 -2.41 -4.09 -6.47
C PHE A 103 -2.75 -3.81 -7.95
N GLU A 104 -3.34 -2.65 -8.25
CA GLU A 104 -3.62 -2.21 -9.61
C GLU A 104 -2.33 -2.12 -10.46
N ASN A 105 -1.27 -1.54 -9.90
CA ASN A 105 0.02 -1.39 -10.58
C ASN A 105 0.73 -2.71 -10.85
N VAL A 106 0.45 -3.79 -10.10
CA VAL A 106 0.93 -5.15 -10.45
C VAL A 106 0.47 -5.55 -11.85
N PHE A 107 -0.79 -5.25 -12.19
CA PHE A 107 -1.35 -5.56 -13.51
C PHE A 107 -0.80 -4.63 -14.58
N ILE A 108 -0.73 -3.31 -14.31
CA ILE A 108 -0.26 -2.30 -15.28
C ILE A 108 1.19 -2.54 -15.68
N GLU A 109 2.07 -2.83 -14.71
CA GLU A 109 3.49 -3.06 -14.98
C GLU A 109 3.78 -4.48 -15.50
N GLU A 110 2.80 -5.39 -15.48
CA GLU A 110 2.97 -6.83 -15.70
C GLU A 110 4.19 -7.41 -14.94
N ASN A 111 4.41 -6.95 -13.70
CA ASN A 111 5.64 -7.26 -12.97
C ASN A 111 5.66 -8.72 -12.52
N LYS A 112 6.41 -9.55 -13.24
CA LYS A 112 6.54 -11.00 -12.97
C LYS A 112 7.49 -11.33 -11.81
N HIS A 113 8.15 -10.34 -11.22
CA HIS A 113 9.09 -10.56 -10.12
C HIS A 113 8.34 -10.63 -8.78
N GLU A 114 7.77 -11.79 -8.48
CA GLU A 114 6.99 -12.05 -7.27
C GLU A 114 7.65 -11.52 -5.99
N SER A 115 8.91 -11.89 -5.74
CA SER A 115 9.61 -11.48 -4.53
C SER A 115 9.73 -9.96 -4.37
N LEU A 116 9.80 -9.22 -5.48
CA LEU A 116 9.86 -7.77 -5.45
C LEU A 116 8.50 -7.16 -5.10
N VAL A 117 7.42 -7.66 -5.72
CA VAL A 117 6.05 -7.22 -5.44
C VAL A 117 5.68 -7.50 -3.99
N ILE A 118 5.99 -8.70 -3.49
CA ILE A 118 5.78 -9.06 -2.08
C ILE A 118 6.58 -8.13 -1.17
N SER A 119 7.86 -7.85 -1.49
CA SER A 119 8.69 -6.92 -0.72
C SER A 119 8.07 -5.51 -0.65
N PHE A 120 7.43 -5.04 -1.72
CA PHE A 120 6.72 -3.75 -1.69
C PHE A 120 5.48 -3.79 -0.80
N PHE A 121 4.66 -4.84 -0.84
CA PHE A 121 3.55 -4.98 0.10
C PHE A 121 4.02 -5.09 1.55
N ASP A 122 5.10 -5.83 1.81
CA ASP A 122 5.70 -5.91 3.15
C ASP A 122 6.20 -4.54 3.63
N THR A 123 6.81 -3.76 2.73
CA THR A 123 7.24 -2.40 3.00
C THR A 123 6.03 -1.51 3.32
N LEU A 124 4.98 -1.55 2.50
CA LEU A 124 3.75 -0.79 2.71
C LEU A 124 3.06 -1.15 4.03
N ARG A 125 3.02 -2.43 4.39
CA ARG A 125 2.49 -2.90 5.68
C ARG A 125 3.31 -2.35 6.85
N SER A 126 4.63 -2.32 6.71
CA SER A 126 5.53 -1.83 7.76
C SER A 126 5.38 -0.34 8.01
N LEU A 127 5.02 0.46 6.99
CA LEU A 127 4.90 1.91 7.08
C LEU A 127 3.54 2.33 7.65
N ARG A 128 3.55 3.37 8.50
CA ARG A 128 2.36 4.14 8.86
C ARG A 128 2.09 5.19 7.80
N TYR A 129 0.88 5.73 7.77
CA TYR A 129 0.49 6.83 6.89
C TYR A 129 1.42 8.04 7.04
N ALA A 130 1.83 8.36 8.27
CA ALA A 130 2.80 9.42 8.54
C ALA A 130 4.18 9.15 7.91
N ASP A 131 4.63 7.89 7.88
CA ASP A 131 5.90 7.51 7.23
C ASP A 131 5.79 7.72 5.70
N ILE A 132 4.67 7.31 5.10
CA ILE A 132 4.41 7.47 3.65
C ILE A 132 4.39 8.96 3.29
N LYS A 133 3.70 9.79 4.09
CA LYS A 133 3.67 11.24 3.85
C LYS A 133 5.06 11.87 4.02
N ARG A 134 5.87 11.39 4.96
CA ARG A 134 7.25 11.83 5.11
C ARG A 134 8.10 11.45 3.90
N LEU A 135 7.92 10.25 3.35
CA LEU A 135 8.55 9.85 2.09
C LEU A 135 8.12 10.75 0.92
N PHE A 136 6.83 11.09 0.82
CA PHE A 136 6.30 11.99 -0.20
C PHE A 136 6.89 13.40 -0.11
N TYR A 137 7.18 13.87 1.11
CA TYR A 137 7.85 15.14 1.31
C TYR A 137 9.28 15.10 0.74
N PHE A 138 10.03 14.03 1.06
CA PHE A 138 11.38 13.82 0.52
C PHE A 138 11.40 13.65 -1.00
N SER A 139 10.35 13.06 -1.59
CA SER A 139 10.25 12.82 -3.03
C SER A 139 9.66 13.96 -3.86
N ASN A 140 9.44 15.16 -3.26
CA ASN A 140 8.80 16.32 -3.93
C ASN A 140 7.32 16.14 -4.32
N ILE A 141 6.65 15.08 -3.86
CA ILE A 141 5.21 14.89 -4.12
C ILE A 141 4.38 15.85 -3.27
N ILE A 142 4.83 16.17 -2.05
CA ILE A 142 4.25 17.22 -1.23
C ILE A 142 5.29 18.29 -0.88
N LYS A 143 4.84 19.55 -0.81
CA LYS A 143 5.70 20.72 -0.61
C LYS A 143 5.93 21.04 0.86
N GLU A 144 4.88 20.92 1.68
CA GLU A 144 4.94 21.31 3.09
C GLU A 144 5.20 20.10 4.00
N PRO A 145 6.13 20.21 4.96
CA PRO A 145 6.32 19.18 5.97
C PRO A 145 5.13 19.16 6.93
N LEU A 146 4.71 17.96 7.33
CA LEU A 146 3.56 17.78 8.24
C LEU A 146 3.86 18.20 9.69
N PHE A 147 5.12 18.40 10.07
CA PHE A 147 5.54 18.67 11.44
C PHE A 147 6.51 19.86 11.45
N SER A 148 6.21 20.91 12.23
CA SER A 148 6.92 22.19 12.15
C SER A 148 7.39 22.77 13.49
N PHE A 149 7.34 22.01 14.59
CA PHE A 149 7.75 22.50 15.91
C PHE A 149 8.95 21.71 16.46
N LEU A 150 10.12 22.34 16.50
CA LEU A 150 11.33 21.78 17.13
C LEU A 150 11.08 21.51 18.62
N GLU A 151 11.70 20.44 19.14
CA GLU A 151 11.61 19.99 20.55
C GLU A 151 10.20 19.61 21.04
N SER A 152 9.27 19.34 20.12
CA SER A 152 7.93 18.81 20.43
C SER A 152 7.85 17.29 20.26
N ASP A 153 6.77 16.66 20.73
CA ASP A 153 6.51 15.24 20.46
C ASP A 153 6.46 14.92 18.94
N ASP A 154 6.03 15.90 18.13
CA ASP A 154 6.00 15.79 16.66
C ASP A 154 7.42 15.68 16.06
N HIS A 155 8.40 16.30 16.72
CA HIS A 155 9.80 16.26 16.33
C HIS A 155 10.41 14.88 16.54
N VAL A 156 10.12 14.26 17.68
CA VAL A 156 10.53 12.88 18.00
C VAL A 156 9.90 11.91 17.00
N LEU A 157 8.61 12.10 16.69
CA LEU A 157 7.91 11.29 15.70
C LEU A 157 8.54 11.43 14.31
N GLN A 158 8.86 12.64 13.86
CA GLN A 158 9.50 12.88 12.57
C GLN A 158 10.85 12.14 12.45
N ARG A 159 11.70 12.23 13.47
CA ARG A 159 13.00 11.54 13.46
C ARG A 159 12.86 10.02 13.41
N ASN A 160 11.90 9.48 14.15
CA ASN A 160 11.60 8.06 14.09
C ASN A 160 11.14 7.64 12.68
N ASN A 161 10.31 8.45 12.03
CA ASN A 161 9.89 8.20 10.65
C ASN A 161 11.10 8.24 9.69
N ASP A 162 11.97 9.23 9.82
CA ASP A 162 13.18 9.39 8.99
C ASP A 162 14.12 8.18 9.12
N HIS A 163 14.40 7.74 10.35
CA HIS A 163 15.20 6.54 10.59
C HIS A 163 14.56 5.28 10.05
N LYS A 164 13.25 5.16 10.16
CA LYS A 164 12.52 4.02 9.62
C LYS A 164 12.62 3.98 8.10
N LEU A 165 12.39 5.11 7.41
CA LEU A 165 12.54 5.22 5.96
C LEU A 165 13.97 4.89 5.49
N GLU A 166 14.99 5.34 6.24
CA GLU A 166 16.39 4.99 5.99
C GLU A 166 16.64 3.48 6.18
N SER A 167 16.17 2.88 7.28
CA SER A 167 16.37 1.46 7.59
C SER A 167 15.69 0.51 6.59
N LEU A 168 14.57 0.94 6.01
CA LEU A 168 13.86 0.21 4.95
C LEU A 168 14.52 0.38 3.57
N GLY A 169 15.61 1.16 3.49
CA GLY A 169 16.32 1.41 2.24
C GLY A 169 15.57 2.31 1.26
N LEU A 170 14.51 2.99 1.69
CA LEU A 170 13.72 3.89 0.84
C LEU A 170 14.47 5.19 0.55
N VAL A 171 15.23 5.67 1.54
CA VAL A 171 16.03 6.89 1.44
C VAL A 171 17.43 6.71 2.01
N SER A 172 18.34 7.61 1.67
CA SER A 172 19.63 7.77 2.32
C SER A 172 19.75 9.20 2.87
N ILE A 173 20.15 9.32 4.13
CA ILE A 173 20.25 10.60 4.83
C ILE A 173 21.73 10.95 5.00
N THR A 174 22.14 12.10 4.44
CA THR A 174 23.51 12.60 4.57
C THR A 174 23.66 13.28 5.93
N LYS A 175 24.43 12.67 6.83
CA LYS A 175 24.70 13.25 8.16
C LYS A 175 25.99 14.07 8.09
N MET A 176 25.88 15.39 8.17
CA MET A 176 27.06 16.23 8.43
C MET A 176 27.53 15.99 9.87
N TRP A 177 28.84 15.78 10.05
CA TRP A 177 29.46 15.68 11.36
C TRP A 177 29.46 17.06 12.04
N SER A 178 28.32 17.46 12.60
CA SER A 178 28.24 18.58 13.55
C SER A 178 27.68 18.06 14.87
N GLU A 179 28.25 18.54 15.98
CA GLU A 179 27.90 18.12 17.35
C GLU A 179 26.48 18.51 17.80
N GLN A 180 25.69 19.18 16.95
CA GLN A 180 24.30 19.52 17.21
C GLN A 180 23.35 18.64 16.40
N GLU A 181 22.33 18.10 17.07
CA GLU A 181 21.27 17.32 16.45
C GLU A 181 20.44 18.20 15.50
N LYS A 182 20.80 18.23 14.22
CA LYS A 182 20.07 18.95 13.18
C LYS A 182 18.96 18.07 12.60
N ASP A 183 17.84 18.70 12.27
CA ASP A 183 16.74 18.03 11.59
C ASP A 183 17.07 17.67 10.16
N THR A 184 16.59 16.50 9.75
CA THR A 184 16.71 16.02 8.39
C THR A 184 15.88 16.91 7.48
N ASN A 185 16.57 17.75 6.71
CA ASN A 185 15.98 18.52 5.64
C ASN A 185 15.99 17.71 4.36
N LYS A 186 15.08 18.07 3.46
CA LYS A 186 14.93 17.43 2.16
C LYS A 186 16.20 17.43 1.31
N GLU A 187 17.01 18.48 1.42
CA GLU A 187 18.30 18.63 0.72
C GLU A 187 19.33 17.59 1.16
N ASP A 188 19.21 17.09 2.39
CA ASP A 188 20.11 16.08 2.96
C ASP A 188 19.68 14.64 2.61
N VAL A 189 18.54 14.47 1.92
CA VAL A 189 17.93 13.17 1.66
C VAL A 189 17.93 12.84 0.17
N ARG A 190 18.29 11.60 -0.15
CA ARG A 190 18.16 11.04 -1.50
C ARG A 190 17.22 9.85 -1.49
N ILE A 191 16.30 9.78 -2.46
CA ILE A 191 15.47 8.60 -2.68
C ILE A 191 16.33 7.52 -3.35
N ASN A 192 16.37 6.34 -2.75
CA ASN A 192 17.13 5.20 -3.29
C ASN A 192 16.40 4.53 -4.46
N LEU A 193 17.07 3.65 -5.21
CA LEU A 193 16.44 2.90 -6.30
C LEU A 193 15.23 2.07 -5.81
N TYR A 194 15.36 1.44 -4.64
CA TYR A 194 14.25 0.70 -4.04
C TYR A 194 13.09 1.63 -3.67
N GLY A 195 13.38 2.78 -3.04
CA GLY A 195 12.39 3.81 -2.72
C GLY A 195 11.69 4.38 -3.95
N ASP A 196 12.42 4.60 -5.05
CA ASP A 196 11.84 5.05 -6.31
C ASP A 196 10.84 4.03 -6.87
N ARG A 197 11.23 2.75 -6.91
CA ARG A 197 10.35 1.69 -7.40
C ARG A 197 9.14 1.49 -6.48
N PHE A 198 9.35 1.61 -5.17
CA PHE A 198 8.27 1.57 -4.18
C PHE A 198 7.28 2.73 -4.38
N LEU A 199 7.76 3.95 -4.66
CA LEU A 199 6.88 5.08 -5.00
C LEU A 199 6.06 4.80 -6.26
N ARG A 200 6.70 4.31 -7.34
CA ARG A 200 5.96 3.92 -8.56
C ARG A 200 4.88 2.89 -8.29
N PHE A 201 5.18 1.95 -7.40
CA PHE A 201 4.23 0.92 -6.99
C PHE A 201 3.00 1.50 -6.27
N ILE A 202 3.15 2.48 -5.37
CA ILE A 202 2.02 2.98 -4.55
C ILE A 202 1.33 4.25 -5.07
N LEU A 203 1.87 4.90 -6.10
CA LEU A 203 1.33 6.16 -6.62
C LEU A 203 0.29 5.93 -7.73
N GLU A 204 -0.75 6.76 -7.69
CA GLU A 204 -1.73 6.85 -8.77
C GLU A 204 -1.08 7.42 -10.02
N LYS A 205 -1.65 7.11 -11.19
CA LYS A 205 -1.06 7.41 -12.49
C LYS A 205 -0.72 8.89 -12.67
N ASP A 206 -1.64 9.78 -12.30
CA ASP A 206 -1.49 11.23 -12.40
C ASP A 206 -0.35 11.76 -11.50
N ILE A 207 -0.31 11.31 -10.24
CA ILE A 207 0.75 11.69 -9.30
C ILE A 207 2.09 11.10 -9.72
N LEU A 208 2.09 9.88 -10.27
CA LEU A 208 3.28 9.21 -10.79
C LEU A 208 3.86 9.97 -11.98
N GLU A 209 3.02 10.41 -12.92
CA GLU A 209 3.44 11.23 -14.06
C GLU A 209 4.10 12.55 -13.61
N GLU A 210 3.52 13.22 -12.60
CA GLU A 210 4.13 14.42 -11.99
C GLU A 210 5.47 14.09 -11.31
N TYR A 211 5.53 13.02 -10.51
CA TYR A 211 6.74 12.57 -9.82
C TYR A 211 7.89 12.27 -10.80
N LEU A 212 7.59 11.60 -11.91
CA LEU A 212 8.58 11.29 -12.94
C LEU A 212 9.04 12.53 -13.72
N SER A 213 8.18 13.54 -13.86
CA SER A 213 8.50 14.79 -14.56
C SER A 213 9.40 15.73 -13.75
N ASN A 214 9.35 15.62 -12.42
CA ASN A 214 10.13 16.45 -11.48
C ASN A 214 11.51 15.86 -11.13
N LYS A 215 11.90 14.76 -11.77
CA LYS A 215 13.19 14.06 -11.57
C LYS A 215 14.28 14.57 -12.50
#